data_AF-A0A539DQC8-F1
#
_entry.id   AF-A0A539DQC8-F1
#
_cell.length_a   1.000
_cell.length_b   1.000
_cell.length_c   1.000
_cell.angle_alpha   90.00
_cell.angle_beta   90.00
_cell.angle_gamma   90.00
#
_symmetry.space_group_name_H-M   'P 1'
#
loop_
_entity.id
_entity.type
_entity.pdbx_description
1 polymer ?
#
loop_
_entity_poly.entity_id
_entity_poly.type
_entity_poly.pdbx_seq_one_letter_code
_entity_poly.pdbx_strand_id
1 'polypeptide(L)' 'MPRDLNAEKVRSMEEDEIAARIKGLEEEMFNLRFRNAMKQLENPLEIRNLRRDLARLKTILSEHRSGLRPLGA' A
#
# COMPACT_ATOMS: atom_id res chain seq x y z
N MET A 1 13.62 -1.10 5.76
CA MET A 1 13.63 -1.42 4.32
C MET A 1 12.43 -0.73 3.67
N PRO A 2 12.57 0.09 2.61
CA PRO A 2 11.42 0.51 1.82
C PRO A 2 10.87 -0.71 1.09
N ARG A 3 9.57 -0.99 1.21
CA ARG A 3 8.93 -2.02 0.39
C ARG A 3 8.81 -1.45 -1.01
N ASP A 4 9.51 -2.03 -1.97
CA ASP A 4 9.55 -1.58 -3.36
C ASP A 4 8.19 -1.80 -4.06
N LEU A 5 7.22 -0.95 -3.74
CA LEU A 5 5.98 -0.75 -4.48
C LEU A 5 6.22 0.29 -5.59
N ASN A 6 7.14 -0.04 -6.50
CA ASN A 6 7.33 0.72 -7.73
C ASN A 6 6.04 0.65 -8.55
N ALA A 7 5.60 1.80 -9.06
CA ALA A 7 4.34 1.91 -9.81
C ALA A 7 4.29 0.93 -10.99
N GLU A 8 5.42 0.66 -11.64
CA GLU A 8 5.53 -0.33 -12.72
C GLU A 8 5.21 -1.75 -12.24
N LYS A 9 5.78 -2.18 -11.11
CA LYS A 9 5.52 -3.52 -10.53
C LYS A 9 4.07 -3.71 -10.11
N VAL A 10 3.45 -2.64 -9.61
CA VAL A 10 2.03 -2.69 -9.22
C VAL A 10 1.13 -2.70 -10.46
N ARG A 11 1.52 -2.02 -11.53
CA ARG A 11 0.75 -2.01 -12.80
C ARG A 11 0.78 -3.34 -13.55
N SER A 12 1.80 -4.15 -13.32
CA SER A 12 1.87 -5.52 -13.85
C SER A 12 1.08 -6.54 -13.02
N MET A 13 0.46 -6.14 -11.90
CA MET A 13 -0.37 -7.01 -11.07
C MET A 13 -1.84 -6.93 -11.47
N GLU A 14 -2.56 -8.02 -11.21
CA GLU A 14 -4.01 -8.09 -11.36
C GLU A 14 -4.73 -7.23 -10.32
N GLU A 15 -5.94 -6.76 -10.66
CA GLU A 15 -6.75 -5.93 -9.77
C GLU A 15 -6.96 -6.59 -8.39
N ASP A 16 -7.24 -7.90 -8.40
CA ASP A 16 -7.47 -8.68 -7.18
C ASP A 16 -6.21 -8.80 -6.31
N GLU A 17 -5.03 -8.91 -6.92
CA GLU A 17 -3.77 -8.95 -6.16
C GLU A 17 -3.49 -7.60 -5.51
N ILE A 18 -3.76 -6.50 -6.22
CA ILE A 18 -3.65 -5.13 -5.68
C ILE A 18 -4.62 -4.97 -4.50
N ALA A 19 -5.86 -5.42 -4.64
CA ALA A 19 -6.87 -5.36 -3.58
C ALA A 19 -6.47 -6.19 -2.35
N ALA A 20 -5.93 -7.39 -2.55
CA ALA A 20 -5.42 -8.24 -1.47
C ALA A 20 -4.24 -7.59 -0.73
N ARG A 21 -3.30 -6.98 -1.47
CA ARG A 21 -2.18 -6.23 -0.89
C ARG A 21 -2.65 -5.02 -0.09
N ILE A 22 -3.65 -4.29 -0.56
CA ILE A 22 -4.24 -3.17 0.19
C ILE A 22 -4.76 -3.66 1.54
N LYS A 23 -5.53 -4.75 1.58
CA LYS A 23 -6.04 -5.32 2.83
C LYS A 23 -4.92 -5.69 3.81
N GLY A 24 -3.88 -6.38 3.33
CA GLY A 24 -2.73 -6.75 4.17
C GLY A 24 -2.00 -5.53 4.76
N LEU A 25 -1.85 -4.46 3.97
CA LEU A 25 -1.24 -3.21 4.46
C LEU A 25 -2.15 -2.46 5.43
N GLU A 26 -3.47 -2.55 5.31
CA GLU A 26 -4.41 -1.97 6.29
C GLU A 26 -4.32 -2.68 7.65
N GLU A 27 -4.23 -4.00 7.67
CA GLU A 27 -4.01 -4.78 8.90
C GLU A 27 -2.68 -4.43 9.56
N GLU A 28 -1.60 -4.32 8.77
CA GLU A 28 -0.31 -3.94 9.30
C GLU A 28 -0.29 -2.48 9.81
N MET A 29 -0.99 -1.57 9.13
CA MET A 29 -1.19 -0.21 9.61
C MET A 29 -1.91 -0.20 10.97
N PHE A 30 -2.93 -1.04 11.13
CA PHE A 30 -3.65 -1.19 12.40
C PHE A 30 -2.70 -1.67 13.51
N ASN A 31 -1.90 -2.70 13.23
CA ASN A 31 -0.91 -3.22 14.17
C ASN A 31 0.18 -2.18 14.54
N LEU A 32 0.66 -1.40 13.56
CA LEU A 32 1.62 -0.32 13.81
C LEU A 32 1.01 0.83 14.62
N ARG A 33 -0.24 1.20 14.34
CA ARG A 33 -0.96 2.19 15.15
C ARG A 33 -1.18 1.72 16.57
N PHE A 34 -1.50 0.45 16.75
CA PHE A 34 -1.64 -0.17 18.07
C PHE A 34 -0.30 -0.15 18.84
N ARG A 35 0.80 -0.58 18.21
CA ARG A 35 2.15 -0.50 18.79
C ARG A 35 2.57 0.94 19.12
N ASN A 36 2.20 1.90 18.28
CA ASN A 36 2.44 3.32 18.52
C ASN A 36 1.65 3.85 19.73
N ALA A 37 0.38 3.46 19.88
CA ALA A 37 -0.42 3.81 21.04
C ALA A 37 0.16 3.21 22.34
N MET A 38 0.71 2.00 22.26
CA MET A 38 1.43 1.34 23.35
C MET A 38 2.83 1.93 23.62
N LYS A 39 3.27 2.94 22.87
CA LYS A 39 4.62 3.54 22.91
C LYS A 39 5.77 2.53 22.71
N GLN A 40 5.50 1.39 22.08
CA GLN A 40 6.47 0.35 21.77
C GLN A 40 6.88 0.38 20.30
N LEU A 41 6.72 1.52 19.64
CA LEU A 41 7.08 1.66 18.24
C LEU A 41 8.56 2.01 18.11
N GLU A 42 9.35 1.07 17.62
CA GLU A 42 10.79 1.27 17.39
C GLU A 42 11.06 2.29 16.29
N ASN A 43 10.23 2.33 15.24
CA ASN A 43 10.45 3.21 14.09
C ASN A 43 9.17 3.91 13.59
N PRO A 44 8.95 5.19 13.95
CA PRO A 44 7.85 6.02 13.47
C PRO A 44 7.79 6.20 11.95
N LEU A 45 8.92 6.03 11.25
CA LEU A 45 8.96 6.16 9.79
C LEU A 45 8.20 5.04 9.08
N GLU A 46 8.02 3.89 9.74
CA GLU A 46 7.28 2.75 9.17
C GLU A 46 5.83 3.12 8.88
N ILE A 47 5.16 3.81 9.81
CA ILE A 47 3.78 4.30 9.63
C ILE A 47 3.70 5.21 8.41
N ARG A 48 4.68 6.11 8.25
CA ARG A 48 4.72 7.05 7.11
C ARG A 48 4.92 6.30 5.79
N ASN A 49 5.83 5.33 5.77
CA ASN A 49 6.12 4.54 4.57
C ASN A 49 4.90 3.69 4.18
N LEU A 50 4.31 2.98 5.13
CA LEU A 50 3.13 2.15 4.89
C LEU A 50 1.93 2.98 4.40
N ARG A 51 1.78 4.22 4.88
CA ARG A 51 0.77 5.17 4.36
C ARG A 51 1.00 5.53 2.90
N ARG A 52 2.26 5.77 2.51
CA ARG A 52 2.62 6.10 1.12
C ARG A 52 2.38 4.91 0.20
N ASP A 53 2.73 3.72 0.66
CA ASP A 53 2.55 2.46 -0.05
C ASP A 53 1.07 2.17 -0.32
N LEU A 54 0.24 2.30 0.73
CA LEU A 54 -1.20 2.16 0.61
C LEU A 54 -1.82 3.21 -0.33
N ALA A 55 -1.36 4.46 -0.26
CA ALA A 55 -1.82 5.50 -1.17
C ALA A 55 -1.48 5.18 -2.64
N ARG A 56 -0.27 4.70 -2.92
CA ARG A 56 0.15 4.32 -4.29
C ARG A 56 -0.74 3.21 -4.87
N LEU A 57 -0.99 2.15 -4.10
CA LEU A 57 -1.85 1.04 -4.52
C LEU A 57 -3.29 1.52 -4.80
N LYS A 58 -3.87 2.31 -3.88
CA LYS A 58 -5.21 2.88 -4.07
C LYS A 58 -5.29 3.80 -5.29
N THR A 59 -4.26 4.61 -5.52
CA THR A 59 -4.20 5.48 -6.70
C THR A 59 -4.17 4.66 -7.99
N ILE A 60 -3.32 3.63 -8.09
CA ILE A 60 -3.22 2.79 -9.30
C ILE A 60 -4.53 2.05 -9.56
N LEU A 61 -5.14 1.50 -8.51
CA LEU A 61 -6.46 0.86 -8.60
C LEU A 61 -7.53 1.85 -9.10
N SER A 62 -7.51 3.07 -8.61
CA SER A 62 -8.43 4.13 -9.04
C SER A 62 -8.17 4.60 -10.46
N GLU A 63 -6.91 4.73 -10.88
CA GLU A 63 -6.51 5.05 -12.26
C GLU A 63 -7.03 3.99 -13.23
N HIS A 64 -6.94 2.71 -12.85
CA HIS A 64 -7.48 1.59 -13.61
C HIS A 64 -9.00 1.65 -13.73
N ARG A 65 -9.71 1.76 -12.61
CA ARG A 65 -11.19 1.83 -12.59
C ARG A 65 -11.75 3.04 -13.33
N SER A 66 -11.02 4.15 -13.33
CA SER A 66 -11.42 5.37 -14.02
C SER A 66 -11.08 5.35 -15.51
N GLY A 67 -10.45 4.29 -16.02
CA GLY A 67 -10.03 4.16 -17.42
C GLY A 67 -8.90 5.11 -17.83
N LEU A 68 -8.23 5.77 -16.88
CA LEU A 68 -7.14 6.70 -17.13
C LEU A 68 -5.87 5.97 -17.56
N ARG A 69 -5.62 4.77 -17.00
CA ARG A 69 -4.49 3.90 -17.35
C ARG A 69 -4.86 2.42 -17.18
N PRO A 70 -4.70 1.57 -18.21
CA PRO A 70 -4.93 0.14 -18.08
C PRO A 70 -3.83 -0.53 -17.23
N LEU A 71 -4.20 -1.59 -16.51
CA LEU A 71 -3.26 -2.54 -15.92
C LEU A 71 -2.82 -3.50 -17.03
N GLY A 72 -1.55 -3.93 -17.04
CA GLY A 72 -1.04 -4.91 -18.00
C GLY A 72 -0.85 -4.41 -19.45
N ALA A 73 -0.24 -3.23 -19.64
CA ALA A 73 0.26 -2.79 -20.94
C ALA A 73 1.71 -3.27 -21.21
#